data_AF-A0A4S2KDD0-F1
#
_entry.id   AF-A0A4S2KDD0-F1
#
_cell.length_a   1.000
_cell.length_b   1.000
_cell.length_c   1.000
_cell.angle_alpha   90.00
_cell.angle_beta   90.00
_cell.angle_gamma   90.00
#
_symmetry.space_group_name_H-M   'P 1'
#
loop_
_entity.id
_entity.type
_entity.pdbx_description
1 polymer ?
#
loop_
_entity_poly.entity_id
_entity_poly.type
_entity_poly.pdbx_seq_one_letter_code
_entity_poly.pdbx_strand_id
1 'polypeptide(L)'
;MRMLVPVQFEFIKKLDDTSYCKDWLHIEPYTGFIKPGEKCDIKLEVYVDKKTACKLNSGEDKLYDILVLHLEGGKDIFITITEALLLLLESTAEPLIPYNLHNVCLSAATNYLQCKQIVMQLPETRRTVFLYISSFLQELLSHTQDNELDAKTLATLFGSIFLRDPPRSRDDCHQRSRATQITFDKKKAAFVYHFLVNDQSDFILGR
;
A
#
# COMPACT_ATOMS: atom_id res chain seq x y z
N MET A 1 -3.48 -19.44 -35.25
CA MET A 1 -2.38 -19.62 -34.28
C MET A 1 -1.97 -18.23 -33.83
N ARG A 2 -2.28 -17.80 -32.60
CA ARG A 2 -1.85 -16.47 -32.11
C ARG A 2 -0.37 -16.61 -31.74
N MET A 3 0.53 -16.00 -32.52
CA MET A 3 1.93 -15.91 -32.14
C MET A 3 2.01 -14.98 -30.93
N LEU A 4 2.48 -15.50 -29.80
CA LEU A 4 2.77 -14.69 -28.63
C LEU A 4 4.13 -14.03 -28.86
N VAL A 5 4.14 -12.71 -28.94
CA VAL A 5 5.34 -11.90 -29.18
C VAL A 5 5.88 -11.45 -27.82
N PRO A 6 7.21 -11.42 -27.59
CA PRO A 6 7.78 -10.80 -26.39
C PRO A 6 7.36 -9.33 -26.30
N VAL A 7 7.09 -8.86 -25.09
CA VAL A 7 6.74 -7.46 -24.81
C VAL A 7 7.98 -6.72 -24.36
N GLN A 8 8.29 -5.60 -25.00
CA GLN A 8 9.30 -4.65 -24.52
C GLN A 8 8.64 -3.64 -23.57
N PHE A 9 9.31 -3.32 -22.47
CA PHE A 9 8.89 -2.27 -21.55
C PHE A 9 10.00 -1.26 -21.30
N GLU A 10 9.62 -0.03 -20.99
CA GLU A 10 10.53 1.05 -20.63
C GLU A 10 9.84 2.06 -19.70
N PHE A 11 10.53 2.51 -18.65
CA PHE A 11 10.12 3.67 -17.87
C PHE A 11 10.51 4.95 -18.61
N ILE A 12 9.52 5.68 -19.10
CA ILE A 12 9.72 6.89 -19.90
C ILE A 12 9.56 8.16 -19.05
N LYS A 13 10.20 9.24 -19.50
CA LYS A 13 10.04 10.56 -18.91
C LYS A 13 8.63 11.11 -19.10
N LYS A 14 8.17 11.87 -18.11
CA LYS A 14 6.93 12.65 -18.20
C LYS A 14 7.12 13.84 -19.15
N LEU A 15 6.01 14.41 -19.61
CA LEU A 15 6.02 15.68 -20.33
C LEU A 15 6.66 16.73 -19.41
N ASP A 16 7.68 17.44 -19.91
CA ASP A 16 8.48 18.46 -19.22
C ASP A 16 9.54 18.00 -18.22
N ASP A 17 9.61 16.70 -17.89
CA ASP A 17 10.66 16.18 -17.01
C ASP A 17 11.92 15.74 -17.76
N THR A 18 13.07 15.87 -17.10
CA THR A 18 14.38 15.45 -17.63
C THR A 18 14.67 13.96 -17.39
N SER A 19 13.95 13.33 -16.46
CA SER A 19 14.14 11.95 -16.01
C SER A 19 12.80 11.21 -15.92
N TYR A 20 12.85 9.87 -15.95
CA TYR A 20 11.68 9.00 -15.76
C TYR A 20 11.22 8.95 -14.29
N CYS A 21 12.12 9.22 -13.35
CA CYS A 21 11.83 9.31 -11.92
C CYS A 21 12.57 10.46 -11.23
N LYS A 22 12.10 10.85 -10.03
CA LYS A 22 12.77 11.80 -9.13
C LYS A 22 14.12 11.29 -8.64
N ASP A 23 15.02 12.21 -8.27
CA ASP A 23 16.41 11.91 -7.88
C ASP A 23 16.54 10.97 -6.67
N TRP A 24 15.55 10.95 -5.78
CA TRP A 24 15.52 10.07 -4.60
C TRP A 24 14.90 8.71 -4.90
N LEU A 25 14.54 8.40 -6.15
CA LEU A 25 13.96 7.13 -6.57
C LEU A 25 14.82 6.49 -7.64
N HIS A 26 15.13 5.20 -7.47
CA HIS A 26 15.90 4.40 -8.41
C HIS A 26 15.07 3.19 -8.87
N ILE A 27 15.17 2.83 -10.15
CA ILE A 27 14.40 1.74 -10.76
C ILE A 27 15.34 0.81 -11.52
N GLU A 28 15.33 -0.48 -11.16
CA GLU A 28 16.18 -1.48 -11.79
C GLU A 28 15.42 -2.81 -12.03
N PRO A 29 15.34 -3.32 -13.28
CA PRO A 29 15.69 -2.63 -14.52
C PRO A 29 14.63 -1.58 -14.91
N TYR A 30 15.06 -0.45 -15.47
CA TYR A 30 14.13 0.56 -16.01
C TYR A 30 13.63 0.23 -17.44
N THR A 31 14.23 -0.74 -18.13
CA THR A 31 13.80 -1.24 -19.44
C THR A 31 14.14 -2.72 -19.60
N GLY A 32 13.36 -3.47 -20.39
CA GLY A 32 13.63 -4.87 -20.65
C GLY A 32 12.62 -5.54 -21.59
N PHE A 33 12.80 -6.85 -21.79
CA PHE A 33 11.91 -7.70 -22.57
C PHE A 33 11.34 -8.82 -21.70
N ILE A 34 10.03 -9.06 -21.81
CA ILE A 34 9.33 -10.15 -21.12
C ILE A 34 8.80 -11.11 -22.17
N LYS A 35 9.29 -12.36 -22.14
CA LYS A 35 8.77 -13.39 -23.03
C LYS A 35 7.38 -13.85 -22.58
N PRO A 36 6.57 -14.40 -23.49
CA PRO A 36 5.26 -14.92 -23.13
C PRO A 36 5.35 -15.99 -22.03
N GLY A 37 4.63 -15.77 -20.92
CA GLY A 37 4.61 -16.67 -19.76
C GLY A 37 5.73 -16.43 -18.74
N GLU A 38 6.71 -15.58 -19.05
CA GLU A 38 7.73 -15.16 -18.09
C GLU A 38 7.25 -13.96 -17.25
N LYS A 39 7.97 -13.71 -16.16
CA LYS A 39 7.79 -12.55 -15.29
C LYS A 39 9.12 -11.85 -15.12
N CYS A 40 9.09 -10.54 -14.95
CA CYS A 40 10.25 -9.72 -14.64
C CYS A 40 9.94 -8.95 -13.35
N ASP A 41 10.80 -9.09 -12.35
CA ASP A 41 10.69 -8.34 -11.10
C ASP A 41 11.45 -7.02 -11.27
N ILE A 42 10.75 -5.91 -11.05
CA ILE A 42 11.30 -4.56 -11.13
C ILE A 42 11.48 -4.04 -9.71
N LYS A 43 12.70 -3.62 -9.39
CA LYS A 43 13.06 -3.10 -8.09
C LYS A 43 12.95 -1.58 -8.08
N LEU A 44 12.18 -1.04 -7.14
CA LEU A 44 12.08 0.39 -6.88
C LEU A 44 12.74 0.69 -5.54
N GLU A 45 13.78 1.51 -5.53
CA GLU A 45 14.52 1.90 -4.33
C GLU A 45 14.40 3.39 -4.08
N VAL A 46 13.87 3.75 -2.91
CA VAL A 46 13.87 5.13 -2.43
C VAL A 46 15.14 5.37 -1.63
N TYR A 47 15.97 6.30 -2.08
CA TYR A 47 17.21 6.71 -1.44
C TYR A 47 17.22 8.22 -1.19
N VAL A 48 17.07 8.61 0.07
CA VAL A 48 17.15 10.01 0.50
C VAL A 48 18.58 10.30 0.97
N ASP A 49 19.28 11.14 0.22
CA ASP A 49 20.64 11.60 0.49
C ASP A 49 20.67 13.05 1.01
N LYS A 50 21.86 13.59 1.29
CA LYS A 50 22.00 14.97 1.80
C LYS A 50 21.42 16.02 0.84
N LYS A 51 21.41 15.78 -0.47
CA LYS A 51 20.93 16.73 -1.48
C LYS A 51 19.41 16.74 -1.57
N THR A 52 18.80 15.55 -1.58
CA THR A 52 17.35 15.34 -1.68
C THR A 52 16.65 15.63 -0.34
N ALA A 53 17.27 15.28 0.80
CA ALA A 53 16.74 15.56 2.14
C ALA A 53 16.46 17.04 2.38
N CYS A 54 17.32 17.95 1.88
CA CYS A 54 17.13 19.38 2.07
C CYS A 54 15.82 19.87 1.42
N LYS A 55 15.54 19.43 0.19
CA LYS A 55 14.34 19.78 -0.56
C LYS A 55 13.07 19.14 0.01
N LEU A 56 13.18 17.89 0.48
CA LEU A 56 12.08 17.20 1.16
C LEU A 56 11.74 17.87 2.49
N ASN A 57 12.75 18.26 3.28
CA ASN A 57 12.54 18.90 4.58
C ASN A 57 12.02 20.35 4.45
N SER A 58 12.35 21.05 3.38
CA SER A 58 11.84 22.41 3.11
C SER A 58 10.45 22.42 2.47
N GLY A 59 9.93 21.25 2.08
CA GLY A 59 8.67 21.13 1.32
C GLY A 59 8.78 21.53 -0.15
N GLU A 60 9.99 21.83 -0.64
CA GLU A 60 10.25 22.13 -2.05
C GLU A 60 10.06 20.89 -2.95
N ASP A 61 10.35 19.71 -2.40
CA ASP A 61 10.07 18.43 -3.02
C ASP A 61 9.16 17.59 -2.12
N LYS A 62 8.42 16.67 -2.71
CA LYS A 62 7.53 15.74 -1.98
C LYS A 62 7.95 14.32 -2.32
N LEU A 63 7.76 13.38 -1.38
CA LEU A 63 7.90 11.93 -1.64
C LEU A 63 6.71 11.41 -2.48
N TYR A 64 6.54 11.99 -3.67
CA TYR A 64 5.51 11.68 -4.62
C TYR A 64 6.08 11.79 -6.03
N ASP A 65 5.85 10.74 -6.82
CA ASP A 65 6.25 10.67 -8.22
C ASP A 65 5.28 9.75 -8.97
N ILE A 66 5.07 10.07 -10.25
CA ILE A 66 4.30 9.26 -11.19
C ILE A 66 5.29 8.71 -12.21
N LEU A 67 5.44 7.40 -12.22
CA LEU A 67 6.26 6.66 -13.17
C LEU A 67 5.40 6.25 -14.36
N VAL A 68 5.95 6.32 -15.57
CA VAL A 68 5.25 5.92 -16.79
C VAL A 68 5.95 4.70 -17.37
N LEU A 69 5.35 3.53 -17.20
CA LEU A 69 5.80 2.27 -17.80
C LEU A 69 5.16 2.13 -19.18
N HIS A 70 5.94 2.44 -20.21
CA HIS A 70 5.58 2.24 -21.60
C HIS A 70 5.75 0.77 -22.01
N LEU A 71 4.75 0.22 -22.67
CA LEU A 71 4.82 -1.10 -23.30
C LEU A 71 4.80 -0.92 -24.82
N GLU A 72 5.80 -1.47 -25.51
CA GLU A 72 5.88 -1.34 -26.97
C GLU A 72 4.69 -2.06 -27.64
N GLY A 73 3.93 -1.32 -28.46
CA GLY A 73 2.69 -1.81 -29.07
C GLY A 73 1.53 -2.02 -28.07
N GLY A 74 1.71 -1.59 -26.82
CA GLY A 74 0.75 -1.67 -25.73
C GLY A 74 0.26 -0.31 -25.25
N LYS A 75 -0.37 -0.31 -24.07
CA LYS A 75 -0.81 0.89 -23.38
C LYS A 75 0.20 1.27 -22.29
N ASP A 76 0.40 2.55 -22.10
CA ASP A 76 1.17 3.08 -20.97
C ASP A 76 0.48 2.80 -19.63
N ILE A 77 1.28 2.35 -18.67
CA ILE A 77 0.87 2.08 -17.29
C ILE A 77 1.49 3.17 -16.41
N PHE A 78 0.66 3.88 -15.65
CA PHE A 78 1.11 4.90 -14.73
C PHE A 78 1.21 4.28 -13.33
N ILE A 79 2.38 4.37 -12.69
CA ILE A 79 2.66 3.81 -11.37
C ILE A 79 3.01 4.96 -10.43
N THR A 80 2.29 5.14 -9.34
CA THR A 80 2.65 6.14 -8.32
C THR A 80 3.37 5.50 -7.14
N ILE A 81 4.19 6.24 -6.38
CA ILE A 81 4.86 5.66 -5.19
C ILE A 81 3.87 5.23 -4.13
N THR A 82 2.75 5.96 -4.00
CA THR A 82 1.62 5.51 -3.20
C THR A 82 1.20 4.12 -3.65
N GLU A 83 0.98 3.92 -4.95
CA GLU A 83 0.65 2.61 -5.51
C GLU A 83 1.76 1.57 -5.32
N ALA A 84 3.04 1.94 -5.38
CA ALA A 84 4.15 1.02 -5.09
C ALA A 84 4.14 0.56 -3.62
N LEU A 85 3.84 1.45 -2.67
CA LEU A 85 3.64 1.06 -1.26
C LEU A 85 2.43 0.12 -1.12
N LEU A 86 1.31 0.42 -1.79
CA LEU A 86 0.13 -0.45 -1.77
C LEU A 86 0.45 -1.83 -2.37
N LEU A 87 1.14 -1.88 -3.51
CA LEU A 87 1.59 -3.11 -4.16
C LEU A 87 2.54 -3.92 -3.28
N LEU A 88 3.48 -3.26 -2.59
CA LEU A 88 4.37 -3.92 -1.63
C LEU A 88 3.54 -4.59 -0.51
N LEU A 89 2.57 -3.87 0.05
CA LEU A 89 1.71 -4.39 1.12
C LEU A 89 0.75 -5.48 0.63
N GLU A 90 0.33 -5.45 -0.63
CA GLU A 90 -0.51 -6.47 -1.25
C GLU A 90 0.27 -7.72 -1.66
N SER A 91 1.54 -7.57 -2.05
CA SER A 91 2.39 -8.67 -2.53
C SER A 91 2.92 -9.57 -1.41
N THR A 92 2.79 -9.20 -0.13
CA THR A 92 3.24 -10.06 0.97
C THR A 92 2.41 -11.35 1.00
N ALA A 93 3.07 -12.51 1.13
CA ALA A 93 2.43 -13.83 1.07
C ALA A 93 1.35 -14.04 2.16
N GLU A 94 1.49 -13.35 3.30
CA GLU A 94 0.49 -13.25 4.34
C GLU A 94 0.21 -11.75 4.60
N PRO A 95 -1.05 -11.33 4.76
CA PRO A 95 -1.39 -9.95 5.12
C PRO A 95 -0.76 -9.51 6.44
N LEU A 96 -0.67 -8.19 6.65
CA LEU A 96 -0.12 -7.61 7.88
C LEU A 96 -0.85 -8.11 9.14
N ILE A 97 -2.17 -8.29 9.06
CA ILE A 97 -2.95 -9.02 10.05
C ILE A 97 -3.12 -10.47 9.58
N PRO A 98 -2.50 -11.45 10.25
CA PRO A 98 -2.64 -12.87 9.94
C PRO A 98 -4.10 -13.33 9.76
N TYR A 99 -4.34 -14.27 8.84
CA TYR A 99 -5.69 -14.70 8.47
C TYR A 99 -6.49 -15.31 9.64
N ASN A 100 -5.81 -15.93 10.60
CA ASN A 100 -6.43 -16.46 11.83
C ASN A 100 -7.02 -15.37 12.73
N LEU A 101 -6.53 -14.13 12.63
CA LEU A 101 -7.02 -12.98 13.41
C LEU A 101 -8.08 -12.15 12.66
N HIS A 102 -8.30 -12.41 11.36
CA HIS A 102 -9.22 -11.63 10.51
C HIS A 102 -10.63 -11.48 11.13
N ASN A 103 -11.27 -12.59 11.51
CA ASN A 103 -12.62 -12.55 12.09
C ASN A 103 -12.65 -11.89 13.47
N VAL A 104 -11.57 -12.02 14.25
CA VAL A 104 -11.44 -11.41 15.58
C VAL A 104 -11.39 -9.89 15.43
N CYS A 105 -10.58 -9.37 14.50
CA CYS A 105 -10.54 -7.94 14.19
C CYS A 105 -11.90 -7.39 13.76
N LEU A 106 -12.64 -8.12 12.93
CA LEU A 106 -13.98 -7.71 12.49
C LEU A 106 -15.01 -7.69 13.62
N SER A 107 -14.87 -8.57 14.62
CA SER A 107 -15.72 -8.55 15.82
C SER A 107 -15.34 -7.41 16.78
N ALA A 108 -14.06 -7.07 16.87
CA ALA A 108 -13.53 -6.01 17.71
C ALA A 108 -13.65 -4.61 17.08
N ALA A 109 -14.01 -4.50 15.80
CA ALA A 109 -13.98 -3.27 15.01
C ALA A 109 -14.80 -2.09 15.56
N THR A 110 -15.66 -2.30 16.56
CA THR A 110 -16.43 -1.24 17.25
C THR A 110 -15.79 -0.78 18.57
N ASN A 111 -14.66 -1.39 18.99
CA ASN A 111 -14.02 -1.13 20.27
C ASN A 111 -12.49 -0.99 20.09
N TYR A 112 -11.99 0.23 20.22
CA TYR A 112 -10.57 0.54 20.09
C TYR A 112 -9.69 -0.28 21.05
N LEU A 113 -10.10 -0.48 22.31
CA LEU A 113 -9.26 -1.19 23.29
C LEU A 113 -9.05 -2.66 22.90
N GLN A 114 -10.08 -3.30 22.34
CA GLN A 114 -9.96 -4.66 21.82
C GLN A 114 -9.08 -4.71 20.56
N CYS A 115 -9.23 -3.75 19.64
CA CYS A 115 -8.33 -3.61 18.50
C CYS A 115 -6.87 -3.45 18.95
N LYS A 116 -6.64 -2.61 19.98
CA LYS A 116 -5.33 -2.36 20.59
C LYS A 116 -4.70 -3.66 21.06
N GLN A 117 -5.44 -4.46 21.83
CA GLN A 117 -4.98 -5.75 22.35
C GLN A 117 -4.58 -6.72 21.24
N ILE A 118 -5.35 -6.79 20.15
CA ILE A 118 -5.04 -7.65 19.01
C ILE A 118 -3.71 -7.24 18.37
N VAL A 119 -3.50 -5.94 18.13
CA VAL A 119 -2.23 -5.45 17.54
C VAL A 119 -1.04 -5.69 18.48
N MET A 120 -1.22 -5.60 19.80
CA MET A 120 -0.16 -5.91 20.77
C MET A 120 0.26 -7.39 20.75
N GLN A 121 -0.64 -8.30 20.39
CA GLN A 121 -0.38 -9.74 20.29
C GLN A 121 0.30 -10.15 18.97
N LEU A 122 0.44 -9.23 18.00
CA LEU A 122 1.13 -9.51 16.75
C LEU A 122 2.64 -9.70 16.97
N PRO A 123 3.29 -10.53 16.14
CA PRO A 123 4.74 -10.62 16.10
C PRO A 123 5.39 -9.25 15.92
N GLU A 124 6.55 -9.04 16.54
CA GLU A 124 7.21 -7.73 16.62
C GLU A 124 7.34 -7.04 15.25
N THR A 125 7.88 -7.74 14.23
CA THR A 125 8.04 -7.17 12.89
C THR A 125 6.72 -6.69 12.30
N ARG A 126 5.65 -7.48 12.41
CA ARG A 126 4.32 -7.15 11.85
C ARG A 126 3.68 -5.99 12.58
N ARG A 127 3.80 -5.98 13.91
CA ARG A 127 3.33 -4.89 14.76
C ARG A 127 4.05 -3.59 14.40
N THR A 128 5.37 -3.62 14.27
CA THR A 128 6.17 -2.43 13.91
C THR A 128 5.76 -1.89 12.55
N VAL A 129 5.61 -2.74 11.53
CA VAL A 129 5.16 -2.30 10.19
C VAL A 129 3.75 -1.72 10.25
N PHE A 130 2.82 -2.38 10.94
CA PHE A 130 1.45 -1.88 11.09
C PHE A 130 1.41 -0.49 11.76
N LEU A 131 2.13 -0.32 12.87
CA LEU A 131 2.20 0.95 13.60
C LEU A 131 2.87 2.03 12.76
N TYR A 132 3.99 1.70 12.09
CA TYR A 132 4.70 2.66 11.25
C TYR A 132 3.83 3.19 10.11
N ILE A 133 3.13 2.30 9.40
CA ILE A 133 2.20 2.72 8.35
C ILE A 133 1.05 3.52 8.96
N SER A 134 0.51 3.11 10.11
CA SER A 134 -0.57 3.85 10.76
C SER A 134 -0.14 5.26 11.19
N SER A 135 1.07 5.43 11.73
CA SER A 135 1.64 6.74 12.05
C SER A 135 1.91 7.58 10.79
N PHE A 136 2.38 6.96 9.70
CA PHE A 136 2.50 7.65 8.42
C PHE A 136 1.15 8.15 7.90
N LEU A 137 0.10 7.34 8.00
CA LEU A 137 -1.26 7.75 7.61
C LEU A 137 -1.81 8.86 8.52
N GLN A 138 -1.48 8.85 9.82
CA GLN A 138 -1.81 9.94 10.73
C GLN A 138 -1.13 11.25 10.33
N GLU A 139 0.14 11.19 9.92
CA GLU A 139 0.84 12.37 9.38
C GLU A 139 0.17 12.85 8.09
N LEU A 140 -0.25 11.97 7.18
CA LEU A 140 -1.00 12.41 5.99
C LEU A 140 -2.30 13.15 6.34
N LEU A 141 -2.97 12.74 7.43
CA LEU A 141 -4.18 13.40 7.92
C LEU A 141 -3.88 14.75 8.58
N SER A 142 -2.68 15.00 9.09
CA SER A 142 -2.29 16.32 9.61
C SER A 142 -2.23 17.37 8.50
N HIS A 143 -2.02 16.94 7.24
CA HIS A 143 -2.01 17.78 6.02
C HIS A 143 -3.28 17.63 5.16
N THR A 144 -4.42 17.30 5.77
CA THR A 144 -5.70 17.08 5.04
C THR A 144 -6.10 18.26 4.14
N GLN A 145 -5.78 19.50 4.54
CA GLN A 145 -6.15 20.70 3.78
C GLN A 145 -5.45 20.80 2.41
N ASP A 146 -4.26 20.21 2.27
CA ASP A 146 -3.47 20.25 1.04
C ASP A 146 -3.61 18.98 0.19
N ASN A 147 -3.92 17.85 0.84
CA ASN A 147 -3.96 16.54 0.18
C ASN A 147 -5.38 16.06 -0.14
N GLU A 148 -6.41 16.73 0.39
CA GLU A 148 -7.83 16.35 0.27
C GLU A 148 -8.16 14.91 0.77
N LEU A 149 -7.26 14.32 1.55
CA LEU A 149 -7.40 12.97 2.10
C LEU A 149 -8.14 13.00 3.44
N ASP A 150 -9.20 12.20 3.57
CA ASP A 150 -9.90 12.04 4.84
C ASP A 150 -9.65 10.66 5.48
N ALA A 151 -9.86 10.59 6.79
CA ALA A 151 -9.61 9.37 7.56
C ALA A 151 -10.50 8.20 7.13
N LYS A 152 -11.69 8.48 6.56
CA LYS A 152 -12.62 7.44 6.07
C LYS A 152 -12.11 6.80 4.78
N THR A 153 -11.58 7.59 3.86
CA THR A 153 -11.02 7.10 2.59
C THR A 153 -9.79 6.27 2.86
N LEU A 154 -8.85 6.77 3.69
CA LEU A 154 -7.66 6.01 4.08
C LEU A 154 -8.02 4.71 4.81
N ALA A 155 -8.96 4.76 5.76
CA ALA A 155 -9.39 3.57 6.48
C ALA A 155 -10.02 2.51 5.55
N THR A 156 -10.78 2.94 4.54
CA THR A 156 -11.40 2.03 3.58
C THR A 156 -10.35 1.35 2.70
N LEU A 157 -9.38 2.13 2.20
CA LEU A 157 -8.33 1.64 1.31
C LEU A 157 -7.32 0.74 2.05
N PHE A 158 -6.81 1.17 3.21
CA PHE A 158 -5.87 0.37 4.00
C PHE A 158 -6.57 -0.78 4.76
N GLY A 159 -7.89 -0.70 4.96
CA GLY A 159 -8.69 -1.79 5.52
C GLY A 159 -8.65 -3.06 4.68
N SER A 160 -8.74 -2.96 3.36
CA SER A 160 -8.63 -4.12 2.46
C SER A 160 -7.20 -4.68 2.37
N ILE A 161 -6.20 -3.85 2.60
CA ILE A 161 -4.78 -4.21 2.51
C ILE A 161 -4.31 -4.88 3.81
N PHE A 162 -4.64 -4.31 4.97
CA PHE A 162 -4.26 -4.85 6.27
C PHE A 162 -5.03 -6.12 6.61
N LEU A 163 -6.33 -6.17 6.28
CA LEU A 163 -7.23 -7.31 6.55
C LEU A 163 -7.69 -7.95 5.24
N ARG A 164 -6.76 -8.61 4.54
CA ARG A 164 -7.11 -9.35 3.33
C ARG A 164 -8.03 -10.51 3.67
N ASP A 165 -8.97 -10.78 2.75
CA ASP A 165 -9.84 -11.94 2.88
C ASP A 165 -9.00 -13.23 2.82
N PRO A 166 -9.26 -14.21 3.69
CA PRO A 166 -8.59 -15.51 3.64
C PRO A 166 -8.76 -16.15 2.25
N PRO A 167 -7.69 -16.77 1.70
CA PRO A 167 -7.79 -17.53 0.45
C PRO A 167 -8.80 -18.67 0.65
N ARG A 168 -9.96 -18.54 0.01
CA ARG A 168 -11.07 -19.49 0.15
C ARG A 168 -10.76 -20.77 -0.61
N SER A 169 -11.28 -21.90 -0.12
CA SER A 169 -11.46 -23.08 -0.97
C SER A 169 -12.48 -22.77 -2.07
N ARG A 170 -12.36 -23.43 -3.23
CA ARG A 170 -13.17 -23.20 -4.44
C ARG A 170 -14.70 -23.26 -4.22
N ASP A 171 -15.17 -23.89 -3.15
CA ASP A 171 -16.60 -24.11 -2.88
C ASP A 171 -17.32 -22.89 -2.29
N ASP A 172 -16.59 -21.90 -1.78
CA ASP A 172 -17.15 -20.77 -1.02
C ASP A 172 -17.40 -19.51 -1.89
N CYS A 173 -17.20 -19.64 -3.21
CA CYS A 173 -17.35 -18.56 -4.20
C CYS A 173 -18.82 -18.19 -4.45
N HIS A 174 -19.76 -19.12 -4.22
CA HIS A 174 -21.16 -18.98 -4.64
C HIS A 174 -22.15 -18.53 -3.56
N GLN A 175 -21.73 -18.35 -2.29
CA GLN A 175 -22.67 -18.15 -1.17
C GLN A 175 -22.59 -16.80 -0.44
N ARG A 176 -21.57 -15.95 -0.64
CA ARG A 176 -21.57 -14.62 -0.01
C ARG A 176 -22.39 -13.63 -0.81
N SER A 177 -23.55 -13.27 -0.26
CA SER A 177 -24.33 -12.12 -0.69
C SER A 177 -23.46 -10.85 -0.73
N ARG A 178 -23.62 -10.03 -1.78
CA ARG A 178 -23.03 -8.68 -1.88
C ARG A 178 -23.23 -7.86 -0.60
N ALA A 179 -24.37 -8.03 0.08
CA ALA A 179 -24.67 -7.33 1.32
C ALA A 179 -23.73 -7.73 2.48
N THR A 180 -23.32 -9.00 2.55
CA THR A 180 -22.43 -9.50 3.59
C THR A 180 -21.00 -8.99 3.38
N GLN A 181 -20.53 -8.93 2.13
CA GLN A 181 -19.20 -8.39 1.80
C GLN A 181 -19.08 -6.90 2.15
N ILE A 182 -20.09 -6.09 1.79
CA ILE A 182 -20.15 -4.66 2.15
C ILE A 182 -20.06 -4.46 3.67
N THR A 183 -20.69 -5.35 4.44
CA THR A 183 -20.65 -5.30 5.91
C THR A 183 -19.26 -5.61 6.45
N PHE A 184 -18.56 -6.57 5.84
CA PHE A 184 -17.17 -6.89 6.20
C PHE A 184 -16.23 -5.73 5.86
N ASP A 185 -16.33 -5.16 4.67
CA ASP A 185 -15.46 -4.06 4.24
C ASP A 185 -15.61 -2.82 5.15
N LYS A 186 -16.85 -2.51 5.57
CA LYS A 186 -17.11 -1.47 6.59
C LYS A 186 -16.44 -1.77 7.93
N LYS A 187 -16.44 -3.02 8.38
CA LYS A 187 -15.79 -3.42 9.63
C LYS A 187 -14.27 -3.37 9.52
N LYS A 188 -13.69 -3.75 8.37
CA LYS A 188 -12.25 -3.58 8.10
C LYS A 188 -11.85 -2.11 8.17
N ALA A 189 -12.64 -1.25 7.52
CA ALA A 189 -12.43 0.19 7.57
C ALA A 189 -12.53 0.71 9.01
N ALA A 190 -13.57 0.33 9.76
CA ALA A 190 -13.73 0.75 11.16
C ALA A 190 -12.54 0.34 12.05
N PHE A 191 -12.01 -0.87 11.86
CA PHE A 191 -10.82 -1.35 12.57
C PHE A 191 -9.62 -0.42 12.33
N VAL A 192 -9.30 -0.12 11.05
CA VAL A 192 -8.17 0.76 10.71
C VAL A 192 -8.42 2.19 11.15
N TYR A 193 -9.65 2.69 11.00
CA TYR A 193 -10.05 4.04 11.40
C TYR A 193 -9.73 4.32 12.86
N HIS A 194 -9.93 3.35 13.76
CA HIS A 194 -9.56 3.50 15.16
C HIS A 194 -8.08 3.83 15.35
N PHE A 195 -7.18 3.22 14.58
CA PHE A 195 -5.76 3.55 14.66
C PHE A 195 -5.45 4.91 14.02
N LEU A 196 -6.19 5.34 12.99
CA LEU A 196 -5.97 6.64 12.38
C LEU A 196 -6.37 7.82 13.29
N VAL A 197 -7.42 7.68 14.10
CA VAL A 197 -7.95 8.80 14.91
C VAL A 197 -7.51 8.80 16.37
N ASN A 198 -7.01 7.68 16.89
CA ASN A 198 -6.57 7.58 18.28
C ASN A 198 -5.06 7.70 18.39
N ASP A 199 -4.60 8.25 19.51
CA ASP A 199 -3.18 8.35 19.81
C ASP A 199 -2.57 6.95 20.01
N GLN A 200 -1.43 6.75 19.35
CA GLN A 200 -0.65 5.50 19.36
C GLN A 200 0.66 5.64 20.16
N SER A 201 0.89 6.78 20.80
CA SER A 201 2.12 7.07 21.58
C SER A 201 2.46 5.96 22.59
N ASP A 202 1.44 5.36 23.22
CA ASP A 202 1.59 4.23 24.14
C ASP A 202 2.31 3.02 23.53
N PHE A 203 2.21 2.81 22.22
CA PHE A 203 2.82 1.68 21.52
C PHE A 203 4.30 1.91 21.21
N ILE A 204 4.70 3.17 20.99
CA ILE A 204 6.07 3.54 20.60
C ILE A 204 6.94 3.78 21.84
N LEU A 205 6.35 4.31 22.91
CA LEU A 205 7.04 4.61 24.17
C LEU A 205 7.03 3.47 25.18
N GLY A 206 6.23 2.42 24.96
CA GLY A 206 6.12 1.24 25.84
C GLY A 206 7.25 0.21 25.68
N ARG A 207 8.50 0.66 25.57
CA ARG A 207 9.69 -0.20 25.76
C ARG A 207 10.08 -0.30 27.22
#